data_AF-A0A7U4DMW5-F1
#
_entry.id   AF-A0A7U4DMW5-F1
#
_cell.length_a   1.000
_cell.length_b   1.000
_cell.length_c   1.000
_cell.angle_alpha   90.00
_cell.angle_beta   90.00
_cell.angle_gamma   90.00
#
_symmetry.space_group_name_H-M   'P 1'
#
loop_
_entity.id
_entity.type
_entity.pdbx_description
1 polymer ?
#
loop_
_entity_poly.entity_id
_entity_poly.type
_entity_poly.pdbx_seq_one_letter_code
_entity_poly.pdbx_strand_id
1 'polypeptide(L)'
;MDIEFDQDKRDITLRERGLDFADAAEVFAGVSVTIPDIRRDYGEQRNATVGMLGERVVVLVWTPRGDKRRIISMRYANERERKKFAGRLG
;
A
#
# COMPACT_ATOMS: atom_id res chain seq x y z
N MET A 1 4.20 -6.48 -12.59
CA MET A 1 3.41 -5.22 -12.50
C MET A 1 4.39 -4.11 -12.20
N ASP A 2 4.30 -2.98 -12.90
CA ASP A 2 5.24 -1.89 -12.74
C ASP A 2 4.87 -0.99 -11.55
N ILE A 3 5.84 -0.79 -10.67
CA ILE A 3 5.74 0.09 -9.51
C ILE A 3 6.60 1.33 -9.76
N GLU A 4 6.02 2.51 -9.55
CA GLU A 4 6.73 3.78 -9.51
C GLU A 4 6.64 4.36 -8.11
N PHE A 5 7.69 5.06 -7.66
CA PHE A 5 7.63 5.84 -6.44
C PHE A 5 8.65 6.97 -6.47
N ASP A 6 8.44 7.93 -5.59
CA ASP A 6 9.45 8.93 -5.25
C ASP A 6 10.52 8.30 -4.35
N GLN A 7 11.80 8.47 -4.72
CA GLN A 7 12.91 7.81 -4.04
C GLN A 7 13.11 8.37 -2.62
N ASP A 8 12.96 9.68 -2.42
CA ASP A 8 13.09 10.30 -1.09
C ASP A 8 12.01 9.76 -0.13
N LYS A 9 10.76 9.63 -0.62
CA LYS A 9 9.68 9.03 0.18
C LYS A 9 9.91 7.56 0.49
N ARG A 10 10.45 6.79 -0.45
CA ARG A 10 10.83 5.40 -0.22
C ARG A 10 11.89 5.31 0.87
N ASP A 11 12.95 6.10 0.77
CA ASP A 11 14.08 6.05 1.69
C ASP A 11 13.68 6.46 3.11
N ILE A 12 12.85 7.50 3.24
CA ILE A 12 12.27 7.90 4.53
C ILE A 12 11.40 6.77 5.11
N THR A 13 10.53 6.17 4.30
CA THR A 13 9.63 5.11 4.78
C THR A 13 10.40 3.84 5.17
N LEU A 14 11.42 3.48 4.41
CA LEU A 14 12.29 2.36 4.71
C LEU A 14 13.04 2.59 6.02
N ARG A 15 13.61 3.78 6.21
CA ARG A 15 14.33 4.13 7.43
C ARG A 15 13.43 4.18 8.66
N GLU A 16 12.27 4.82 8.56
CA GLU A 16 11.39 5.04 9.71
C GLU A 16 10.52 3.85 10.06
N ARG A 17 10.15 3.03 9.06
CA ARG A 17 9.13 1.98 9.21
C ARG A 17 9.62 0.60 8.81
N GLY A 18 10.81 0.48 8.24
CA GLY A 18 11.34 -0.79 7.73
C GLY A 18 10.50 -1.36 6.57
N LEU A 19 9.90 -0.49 5.77
CA LEU A 19 9.02 -0.88 4.66
C LEU A 19 9.56 -0.27 3.35
N ASP A 20 9.85 -1.13 2.39
CA ASP A 20 10.29 -0.72 1.06
C ASP A 20 9.08 -0.66 0.11
N PHE A 21 8.93 0.46 -0.61
CA PHE A 21 7.91 0.59 -1.65
C PHE A 21 8.15 -0.36 -2.82
N ALA A 22 9.37 -0.83 -3.04
CA ALA A 22 9.69 -1.86 -4.03
C ALA A 22 8.94 -3.18 -3.74
N ASP A 23 8.68 -3.47 -2.47
CA ASP A 23 7.96 -4.68 -2.04
C ASP A 23 6.44 -4.57 -2.25
N ALA A 24 5.93 -3.41 -2.67
CA ALA A 24 4.49 -3.23 -2.92
C ALA A 24 3.98 -4.22 -3.98
N ALA A 25 4.81 -4.59 -4.95
CA ALA A 25 4.47 -5.58 -5.98
C ALA A 25 4.08 -6.94 -5.37
N GLU A 26 4.75 -7.36 -4.29
CA GLU A 26 4.46 -8.62 -3.58
C GLU A 26 3.05 -8.56 -2.95
N VAL A 27 2.73 -7.44 -2.28
CA VAL A 27 1.41 -7.23 -1.66
C VAL A 27 0.29 -7.30 -2.68
N PHE A 28 0.50 -6.72 -3.87
CA PHE A 28 -0.50 -6.76 -4.93
C PHE A 28 -0.63 -8.12 -5.61
N ALA A 29 0.44 -8.91 -5.64
CA ALA A 29 0.42 -10.26 -6.18
C ALA A 29 -0.25 -11.25 -5.21
N GLY A 30 -0.20 -10.98 -3.92
CA GLY A 30 -0.85 -11.76 -2.88
C GLY A 30 -2.34 -11.44 -2.66
N VAL A 31 -2.92 -12.09 -1.64
CA VAL A 31 -4.28 -11.78 -1.18
C VAL A 31 -4.30 -10.35 -0.65
N SER A 32 -5.08 -9.50 -1.33
CA SER A 32 -5.19 -8.09 -0.98
C SER A 32 -6.57 -7.54 -1.32
N VAL A 33 -6.96 -6.50 -0.60
CA VAL A 33 -8.22 -5.78 -0.79
C VAL A 33 -7.90 -4.34 -1.15
N THR A 34 -8.36 -3.90 -2.31
CA THR A 34 -8.20 -2.51 -2.77
C THR A 34 -9.53 -1.77 -2.65
N ILE A 35 -9.48 -0.57 -2.07
CA ILE A 35 -10.62 0.33 -1.93
C ILE A 35 -10.24 1.75 -2.40
N PRO A 36 -11.16 2.49 -3.05
CA PRO A 36 -10.94 3.90 -3.35
C PRO A 36 -10.72 4.72 -2.07
N ASP A 37 -9.70 5.57 -2.04
CA ASP A 37 -9.45 6.52 -0.93
C ASP A 37 -10.15 7.85 -1.20
N ILE A 38 -11.44 7.89 -0.85
CA ILE A 38 -12.33 9.05 -1.04
C ILE A 38 -12.35 10.01 0.16
N ARG A 39 -11.38 9.91 1.07
CA ARG A 39 -11.40 10.71 2.32
C ARG A 39 -11.21 12.20 2.08
N ARG A 40 -10.59 12.58 0.97
CA ARG A 40 -10.34 13.97 0.54
C ARG A 40 -10.35 14.03 -0.97
N ASP A 41 -10.62 15.21 -1.51
CA ASP A 41 -10.31 15.49 -2.91
C ASP A 41 -8.81 15.80 -3.03
N TYR A 42 -8.07 14.86 -3.62
CA TYR A 42 -6.63 14.98 -3.83
C TYR A 42 -6.29 15.53 -5.22
N GLY A 43 -7.29 15.84 -6.07
CA GLY A 43 -7.08 16.19 -7.47
C GLY A 43 -6.63 15.02 -8.36
N GLU A 44 -6.51 13.81 -7.80
CA GLU A 44 -6.16 12.58 -8.49
C GLU A 44 -6.87 11.38 -7.84
N GLN A 45 -7.08 10.31 -8.60
CA GLN A 45 -7.59 9.07 -8.04
C GLN A 45 -6.56 8.46 -7.09
N ARG A 46 -6.97 8.17 -5.86
CA ARG A 46 -6.15 7.41 -4.90
C ARG A 46 -6.87 6.14 -4.49
N ASN A 47 -6.09 5.08 -4.34
CA ASN A 47 -6.54 3.79 -3.86
C ASN A 47 -5.75 3.42 -2.61
N ALA A 48 -6.43 2.80 -1.66
CA ALA A 48 -5.81 2.15 -0.53
C ALA A 48 -5.91 0.63 -0.70
N THR A 49 -4.77 -0.05 -0.66
CA THR A 49 -4.72 -1.51 -0.70
C THR A 49 -4.23 -2.04 0.63
N VAL A 50 -4.98 -2.98 1.20
CA VAL A 50 -4.57 -3.71 2.40
C VAL A 50 -4.23 -5.13 1.98
N GLY A 51 -3.05 -5.61 2.35
CA GLY A 51 -2.59 -6.95 2.00
C GLY A 51 -1.47 -7.43 2.90
N MET A 52 -0.99 -8.63 2.61
CA MET A 52 0.12 -9.25 3.34
C MET A 52 1.46 -8.89 2.68
N LEU A 53 2.46 -8.63 3.52
CA LEU A 53 3.88 -8.62 3.15
C LEU A 53 4.59 -9.55 4.13
N GLY A 54 5.02 -10.73 3.65
CA GLY A 54 5.33 -11.86 4.53
C GLY A 54 4.19 -12.12 5.52
N GLU A 55 4.48 -12.14 6.82
CA GLU A 55 3.50 -12.37 7.90
C GLU A 55 2.83 -11.09 8.42
N ARG A 56 3.09 -9.93 7.81
CA ARG A 56 2.60 -8.63 8.30
C ARG A 56 1.54 -8.04 7.38
N VAL A 57 0.46 -7.54 7.97
CA VAL A 57 -0.54 -6.76 7.24
C VAL A 57 -0.02 -5.34 7.02
N VAL A 58 0.02 -4.92 5.76
CA VAL A 58 0.43 -3.58 5.33
C VAL A 58 -0.71 -2.87 4.60
N VAL A 59 -0.66 -1.54 4.64
CA VAL A 59 -1.55 -0.64 3.91
C VAL A 59 -0.72 0.18 2.94
N LEU A 60 -1.03 0.06 1.66
CA LEU A 60 -0.48 0.82 0.55
C LEU A 60 -1.46 1.92 0.15
N VAL A 61 -0.96 3.13 -0.10
CA VAL A 61 -1.70 4.20 -0.77
C VAL A 61 -1.01 4.47 -2.09
N TRP A 62 -1.78 4.45 -3.18
CA TRP A 62 -1.23 4.57 -4.53
C TRP A 62 -2.21 5.21 -5.50
N THR A 63 -1.69 5.71 -6.61
CA THR A 63 -2.47 6.28 -7.73
C THR A 63 -2.13 5.52 -9.02
N PRO A 64 -3.12 5.21 -9.88
CA PRO A 64 -2.85 4.62 -11.19
C PRO A 64 -2.17 5.64 -12.11
N ARG A 65 -1.16 5.21 -12.87
CA ARG A 65 -0.50 6.00 -13.92
C ARG A 65 -0.29 5.14 -15.16
N GLY A 66 -1.28 5.14 -16.06
CA GLY A 66 -1.33 4.18 -17.16
C GLY A 66 -1.31 2.76 -16.61
N ASP A 67 -0.35 1.96 -17.07
CA ASP A 67 -0.18 0.57 -16.61
C ASP A 67 0.63 0.44 -15.31
N LYS A 68 1.13 1.56 -14.76
CA LYS A 68 1.94 1.60 -13.55
C LYS A 68 1.10 1.95 -12.32
N ARG A 69 1.53 1.48 -11.16
CA ARG A 69 1.02 1.93 -9.86
C ARG A 69 2.06 2.80 -9.19
N ARG A 70 1.75 4.08 -8.98
CA ARG A 70 2.63 4.98 -8.23
C ARG A 70 2.33 4.91 -6.74
N ILE A 71 3.26 4.40 -5.95
CA ILE A 71 3.13 4.32 -4.50
C ILE A 71 3.37 5.69 -3.89
N ILE A 72 2.44 6.11 -3.05
CA ILE A 72 2.45 7.40 -2.35
C ILE A 72 2.82 7.20 -0.87
N SER A 73 2.40 6.08 -0.28
CA SER A 73 2.65 5.76 1.13
C SER A 73 2.53 4.25 1.38
N MET A 74 3.31 3.76 2.33
CA MET A 74 3.24 2.40 2.86
C MET A 74 3.37 2.44 4.38
N ARG A 75 2.57 1.63 5.07
CA ARG A 75 2.64 1.49 6.52
C ARG A 75 2.12 0.14 6.97
N TYR A 76 2.47 -0.25 8.18
CA TYR A 76 1.76 -1.35 8.84
C TYR A 76 0.29 -0.97 9.10
N ALA A 77 -0.59 -1.96 8.97
CA ALA A 77 -1.97 -1.83 9.41
C ALA A 77 -2.00 -1.65 10.94
N ASN A 78 -2.87 -0.74 11.40
CA ASN A 78 -3.13 -0.59 12.82
C ASN A 78 -3.97 -1.77 13.33
N GLU A 79 -4.13 -1.89 14.65
CA GLU A 79 -4.84 -3.02 15.26
C GLU A 79 -6.29 -3.16 14.77
N ARG A 80 -7.00 -2.04 14.56
CA ARG A 80 -8.38 -2.03 14.08
C ARG A 80 -8.46 -2.54 12.64
N GLU A 81 -7.53 -2.13 11.78
CA GLU A 81 -7.44 -2.58 10.39
C GLU A 81 -7.07 -4.06 10.32
N ARG A 82 -6.11 -4.52 11.12
CA ARG A 82 -5.77 -5.96 11.20
C ARG A 82 -7.00 -6.78 11.56
N LYS A 83 -7.74 -6.38 12.61
CA LYS A 83 -8.98 -7.07 13.01
C LYS A 83 -10.05 -7.05 11.91
N LYS A 84 -10.23 -5.91 11.24
CA LYS A 84 -11.20 -5.75 10.15
C LYS A 84 -10.88 -6.62 8.94
N PHE A 85 -9.59 -6.80 8.62
CA PHE A 85 -9.15 -7.52 7.43
C PHE A 85 -8.65 -8.94 7.71
N ALA A 86 -8.57 -9.37 8.98
CA ALA A 86 -8.11 -10.71 9.35
C ALA A 86 -8.86 -11.83 8.62
N GLY A 87 -10.20 -11.75 8.54
CA GLY A 87 -11.02 -12.74 7.82
C GLY A 87 -11.07 -12.57 6.29
N ARG A 88 -10.34 -11.59 5.73
CA ARG A 88 -10.28 -11.31 4.28
C ARG A 88 -8.90 -11.57 3.69
N LEU A 89 -7.89 -11.79 4.54
CA LEU A 89 -6.49 -11.97 4.17
C LEU A 89 -5.95 -13.35 4.57
N GLY A 90 -6.85 -14.28 4.94
CA GLY A 90 -6.55 -15.65 5.35
C GLY A 90 -7.51 -16.64 4.72
#